data_AF-A0A069S7H5-F1
#
_entry.id   AF-A0A069S7H5-F1
#
_cell.length_a   1.000
_cell.length_b   1.000
_cell.length_c   1.000
_cell.angle_alpha   90.00
_cell.angle_beta   90.00
_cell.angle_gamma   90.00
#
_symmetry.space_group_name_H-M   'P 1'
#
loop_
_entity.id
_entity.type
_entity.pdbx_description
1 polymer ?
#
loop_
_entity_poly.entity_id
_entity_poly.type
_entity_poly.pdbx_seq_one_letter_code
_entity_poly.pdbx_strand_id
1 'polypeptide(L)'
;MKIKFIIYSHFFKERGMSVKGDWNFPHLPRIGEEISPHIIMFQNEFTYQNLLEYLTNEAKNDFNKFNDNESDLEGNFKAWVYDVICEVNIVESIHYRPDTEDYTQIIPEICLSDLSN
;
A
#
# COMPACT_ATOMS: atom_id res chain seq x y z
N MET A 1 -8.21 -8.02 -12.73
CA MET A 1 -6.86 -8.55 -13.04
C MET A 1 -6.07 -8.50 -11.75
N LYS A 2 -5.44 -9.60 -11.33
CA LYS A 2 -4.61 -9.59 -10.12
C LYS A 2 -3.44 -8.62 -10.26
N ILE A 3 -3.19 -7.85 -9.21
CA ILE A 3 -2.08 -6.90 -9.12
C ILE A 3 -1.49 -6.91 -7.70
N LYS A 4 -0.36 -6.25 -7.54
CA LYS A 4 0.27 -6.01 -6.24
C LYS A 4 0.72 -4.55 -6.15
N PHE A 5 0.35 -3.85 -5.10
CA PHE A 5 0.91 -2.54 -4.77
C PHE A 5 2.10 -2.71 -3.84
N ILE A 6 3.17 -1.96 -4.09
CA ILE A 6 4.28 -1.75 -3.14
C ILE A 6 4.32 -0.27 -2.81
N ILE A 7 4.13 0.09 -1.56
CA ILE A 7 4.13 1.49 -1.12
C ILE A 7 5.41 1.74 -0.35
N TYR A 8 6.23 2.65 -0.85
CA TYR A 8 7.46 3.10 -0.19
C TYR A 8 7.18 4.37 0.60
N SER A 9 7.42 4.32 1.91
CA SER A 9 7.37 5.46 2.82
C SER A 9 8.36 5.20 3.95
N HIS A 10 8.86 6.26 4.58
CA HIS A 10 9.72 6.17 5.77
C HIS A 10 9.04 5.43 6.94
N PHE A 11 7.70 5.41 6.97
CA PHE A 11 6.93 4.64 7.94
C PHE A 11 6.89 3.13 7.68
N PHE A 12 7.23 2.69 6.47
CA PHE A 12 7.26 1.28 6.11
C PHE A 12 8.70 0.76 6.10
N LYS A 13 8.85 -0.55 6.36
CA LYS A 13 10.14 -1.22 6.26
C LYS A 13 10.70 -1.07 4.84
N GLU A 14 12.02 -1.25 4.70
CA GLU A 14 12.78 -1.07 3.44
C GLU A 14 12.16 -1.74 2.20
N ARG A 15 11.46 -2.86 2.36
CA ARG A 15 10.79 -3.56 1.26
C ARG A 15 9.46 -2.91 0.80
N GLY A 16 9.02 -1.85 1.45
CA GLY A 16 7.71 -1.22 1.26
C GLY A 16 6.56 -2.05 1.84
N MET A 17 5.39 -1.42 1.98
CA MET A 17 4.15 -2.11 2.33
C MET A 17 3.57 -2.78 1.08
N SER A 18 3.30 -4.08 1.16
CA SER A 18 2.74 -4.85 0.04
C SER A 18 1.26 -5.11 0.24
N VAL A 19 0.45 -4.84 -0.79
CA VAL A 19 -0.99 -5.12 -0.80
C VAL A 19 -1.36 -5.78 -2.12
N LYS A 20 -1.82 -7.04 -2.11
CA LYS A 20 -2.39 -7.65 -3.32
C LYS A 20 -3.84 -7.23 -3.48
N GLY A 21 -4.28 -7.26 -4.73
CA GLY A 21 -5.63 -6.86 -5.04
C GLY A 21 -6.06 -7.17 -6.47
N ASP A 22 -7.30 -6.80 -6.75
CA ASP A 22 -7.89 -6.89 -8.07
C ASP A 22 -7.98 -5.50 -8.71
N TRP A 23 -7.31 -5.36 -9.85
CA TRP A 23 -7.45 -4.20 -10.72
C TRP A 23 -8.66 -4.38 -11.64
N ASN A 24 -9.65 -3.52 -11.45
CA ASN A 24 -10.93 -3.54 -12.16
C ASN A 24 -11.08 -2.41 -13.19
N PHE A 25 -10.03 -1.61 -13.40
CA PHE A 25 -10.03 -0.53 -14.39
C PHE A 25 -9.52 -1.02 -15.74
N PRO A 26 -9.93 -0.38 -16.86
CA PRO A 26 -9.59 -0.85 -18.21
C PRO A 26 -8.10 -0.73 -18.55
N HIS A 27 -7.36 0.14 -17.85
CA HIS A 27 -5.95 0.39 -18.09
C HIS A 27 -5.19 0.41 -16.77
N LEU A 28 -3.94 -0.07 -16.79
CA LEU A 28 -2.99 0.16 -15.70
C LEU A 28 -2.60 1.65 -15.68
N PRO A 29 -2.23 2.18 -14.49
CA PRO A 29 -1.71 3.53 -14.40
C PRO A 29 -0.36 3.63 -15.11
N ARG A 30 0.07 4.86 -15.39
CA ARG A 30 1.39 5.15 -15.97
C ARG A 30 2.33 5.66 -14.90
N ILE A 31 3.63 5.53 -15.16
CA ILE A 31 4.66 6.13 -14.32
C ILE A 31 4.44 7.65 -14.26
N GLY A 32 4.47 8.21 -13.05
CA GLY A 32 4.19 9.61 -12.75
C GLY A 32 2.71 9.95 -12.55
N GLU A 33 1.78 9.02 -12.76
CA GLU A 33 0.37 9.23 -12.41
C GLU A 33 0.14 8.99 -10.91
N GLU A 34 -0.78 9.74 -10.32
CA GLU A 34 -1.24 9.52 -8.94
C GLU A 34 -2.31 8.43 -8.90
N ILE A 35 -2.23 7.57 -7.88
CA ILE A 35 -3.29 6.61 -7.55
C ILE A 35 -4.07 7.10 -6.34
N SER A 36 -5.40 7.04 -6.40
CA SER A 36 -6.21 7.31 -5.21
C SER A 36 -5.94 6.22 -4.14
N PRO A 37 -5.62 6.59 -2.89
CA PRO A 37 -5.39 5.62 -1.81
C PRO A 37 -6.54 4.62 -1.64
N HIS A 38 -7.78 5.07 -1.89
CA HIS A 38 -8.98 4.23 -1.84
C HIS A 38 -8.89 2.98 -2.72
N ILE A 39 -8.22 3.05 -3.87
CA ILE A 39 -8.04 1.90 -4.76
C ILE A 39 -7.25 0.79 -4.07
N ILE A 40 -6.32 1.15 -3.18
CA ILE A 40 -5.47 0.22 -2.43
C ILE A 40 -6.16 -0.20 -1.14
N MET A 41 -6.79 0.73 -0.44
CA MET A 41 -7.45 0.50 0.85
C MET A 41 -8.69 -0.39 0.77
N PHE A 42 -9.35 -0.44 -0.38
CA PHE A 42 -10.50 -1.33 -0.61
C PHE A 42 -10.12 -2.74 -1.04
N GLN A 43 -8.82 -3.06 -1.12
CA GLN A 43 -8.39 -4.43 -1.35
C GLN A 43 -8.57 -5.27 -0.08
N ASN A 44 -8.97 -6.53 -0.24
CA ASN A 44 -9.29 -7.41 0.89
C ASN A 44 -8.10 -7.65 1.82
N GLU A 45 -6.86 -7.58 1.30
CA GLU A 45 -5.66 -7.74 2.11
C GLU A 45 -5.35 -6.52 3.00
N PHE A 46 -6.01 -5.38 2.75
CA PHE A 46 -5.80 -4.14 3.48
C PHE A 46 -6.52 -4.18 4.84
N THR A 47 -5.89 -4.86 5.80
CA THR A 47 -6.35 -4.95 7.19
C THR A 47 -5.23 -4.58 8.14
N TYR A 48 -5.56 -4.04 9.31
CA TYR A 48 -4.56 -3.68 10.32
C TYR A 48 -3.64 -4.86 10.65
N GLN A 49 -4.21 -6.05 10.84
CA GLN A 49 -3.46 -7.25 11.20
C GLN A 49 -2.43 -7.63 10.13
N ASN A 50 -2.81 -7.59 8.84
CA ASN A 50 -1.90 -7.95 7.75
C ASN A 50 -0.81 -6.91 7.56
N LEU A 51 -1.12 -5.63 7.79
CA LEU A 51 -0.22 -4.53 7.46
C LEU A 51 0.73 -4.17 8.62
N LEU A 52 0.43 -4.61 9.84
CA LEU A 52 1.26 -4.36 11.03
C LEU A 52 2.72 -4.82 10.88
N GLU A 53 2.96 -5.89 10.12
CA GLU A 53 4.31 -6.41 9.90
C GLU A 53 5.17 -5.48 9.04
N TYR A 54 4.57 -4.59 8.25
CA TYR A 54 5.28 -3.66 7.37
C TYR A 54 5.70 -2.38 8.09
N LEU A 55 5.11 -2.06 9.24
CA LEU A 55 5.39 -0.83 9.97
C LEU A 55 6.77 -0.86 10.64
N THR A 56 7.47 0.27 10.57
CA THR A 56 8.64 0.55 11.42
C THR A 56 8.20 0.77 12.88
N ASN A 57 9.15 0.82 13.80
CA ASN A 57 8.85 1.19 15.20
C ASN A 57 8.36 2.64 15.31
N GLU A 58 8.88 3.52 14.45
CA GLU A 58 8.46 4.92 14.37
C GLU A 58 7.00 5.02 13.93
N ALA A 59 6.62 4.32 12.85
CA ALA A 59 5.24 4.25 12.38
C ALA A 59 4.27 3.72 13.44
N LYS A 60 4.66 2.67 14.17
CA LYS A 60 3.83 2.13 15.28
C LYS A 60 3.62 3.17 16.37
N ASN A 61 4.66 3.92 16.72
CA ASN A 61 4.54 4.98 17.73
C ASN A 61 3.69 6.14 17.23
N ASP A 62 3.81 6.51 15.96
CA ASP A 62 3.02 7.56 15.33
C ASP A 62 1.53 7.17 15.28
N PHE A 63 1.23 5.97 14.77
CA PHE A 63 -0.14 5.43 14.77
C PHE A 63 -0.72 5.33 16.19
N ASN A 64 0.06 4.88 17.19
CA ASN A 64 -0.43 4.82 18.57
C ASN A 64 -0.81 6.19 19.14
N LYS A 65 -0.10 7.26 18.75
CA LYS A 65 -0.49 8.63 19.10
C LYS A 65 -1.75 9.05 18.35
N PHE A 66 -1.85 8.73 17.07
CA PHE A 66 -3.02 9.02 16.25
C PHE A 66 -4.29 8.33 16.79
N ASN A 67 -4.18 7.07 17.20
CA ASN A 67 -5.32 6.28 17.69
C ASN A 67 -5.88 6.77 19.04
N ASP A 68 -5.09 7.50 19.84
CA ASP A 68 -5.49 8.10 21.13
C ASP A 68 -6.32 7.18 22.07
N ASN A 69 -5.92 5.91 22.18
CA ASN A 69 -6.61 4.87 22.97
C ASN A 69 -8.07 4.57 22.57
N GLU A 70 -8.49 4.98 21.37
CA GLU A 70 -9.80 4.62 20.83
C GLU A 70 -9.87 3.12 20.51
N SER A 71 -11.10 2.59 20.56
CA SER A 71 -11.35 1.16 20.38
C SER A 71 -11.40 0.70 18.92
N ASP A 72 -11.68 1.61 17.98
CA ASP A 72 -11.77 1.28 16.55
C ASP A 72 -10.39 1.30 15.88
N LEU A 73 -9.56 0.30 16.21
CA LEU A 73 -8.21 0.18 15.67
C LEU A 73 -8.18 0.07 14.14
N GLU A 74 -9.14 -0.64 13.55
CA GLU A 74 -9.17 -0.88 12.10
C GLU A 74 -9.55 0.39 11.34
N GLY A 75 -10.59 1.11 11.80
CA GLY A 75 -10.99 2.39 11.21
C GLY A 75 -9.90 3.45 11.34
N ASN A 76 -9.32 3.58 12.53
CA ASN A 76 -8.26 4.55 12.80
C ASN A 76 -6.97 4.23 12.04
N PHE A 77 -6.61 2.94 11.91
CA PHE A 77 -5.46 2.55 11.10
C PHE A 77 -5.67 2.88 9.63
N LYS A 78 -6.88 2.66 9.09
CA LYS A 78 -7.21 3.05 7.72
C LYS A 78 -7.13 4.56 7.51
N ALA A 79 -7.61 5.36 8.45
CA ALA A 79 -7.50 6.82 8.38
C ALA A 79 -6.03 7.28 8.43
N TRP A 80 -5.24 6.74 9.37
CA TRP A 80 -3.81 7.07 9.48
C TRP A 80 -3.02 6.67 8.23
N VAL A 81 -3.18 5.42 7.74
CA VAL A 81 -2.49 4.98 6.53
C VAL A 81 -2.97 5.74 5.29
N TYR A 82 -4.23 6.18 5.23
CA TYR A 82 -4.70 7.02 4.13
C TYR A 82 -3.84 8.27 3.95
N ASP A 83 -3.56 8.97 5.06
CA ASP A 83 -2.71 10.17 5.06
C ASP A 83 -1.28 9.82 4.62
N VAL A 84 -0.72 8.72 5.13
CA VAL A 84 0.61 8.23 4.72
C VAL A 84 0.66 7.92 3.22
N ILE A 85 -0.34 7.21 2.68
CA ILE A 85 -0.36 6.88 1.24
C ILE A 85 -0.51 8.15 0.41
N CYS A 86 -1.29 9.14 0.84
CA CYS A 86 -1.42 10.41 0.12
C CYS A 86 -0.07 11.11 -0.11
N GLU A 87 0.90 10.92 0.78
CA GLU A 87 2.25 11.49 0.62
C GLU A 87 3.10 10.76 -0.43
N VAL A 88 2.77 9.49 -0.73
CA VAL A 88 3.60 8.59 -1.55
C VAL A 88 2.77 7.85 -2.61
N ASN A 89 1.73 8.48 -3.17
CA ASN A 89 0.79 7.84 -4.09
C ASN A 89 1.13 7.98 -5.57
N ILE A 90 2.34 8.40 -5.91
CA ILE A 90 2.79 8.55 -7.30
C ILE A 90 3.36 7.22 -7.78
N VAL A 91 2.95 6.77 -8.97
CA VAL A 91 3.51 5.57 -9.59
C VAL A 91 4.95 5.80 -10.00
N GLU A 92 5.88 5.19 -9.28
CA GLU A 92 7.31 5.24 -9.57
C GLU A 92 7.70 4.26 -10.66
N SER A 93 7.19 3.03 -10.56
CA SER A 93 7.53 1.96 -11.49
C SER A 93 6.46 0.87 -11.53
N ILE A 94 6.46 0.10 -12.62
CA ILE A 94 5.61 -1.07 -12.78
C ILE A 94 6.48 -2.24 -13.24
N HIS A 95 6.48 -3.31 -12.45
CA HIS A 95 7.23 -4.53 -12.75
C HIS A 95 6.26 -5.68 -13.01
N TYR A 96 6.52 -6.50 -14.03
CA TYR A 96 5.73 -7.70 -14.29
C TYR A 96 6.45 -8.91 -13.68
N ARG A 97 5.84 -9.54 -12.68
CA ARG A 97 6.42 -10.66 -11.94
C ARG A 97 5.47 -11.86 -11.90
N PRO A 98 5.99 -13.09 -11.76
CA PRO A 98 5.14 -14.25 -11.50
C PRO A 98 4.30 -14.04 -10.23
N ASP A 99 3.03 -14.45 -10.25
CA ASP A 99 2.23 -14.52 -9.03
C ASP A 99 2.82 -15.60 -8.10
N THR A 100 2.93 -15.27 -6.81
CA THR A 100 3.44 -16.18 -5.77
C THR A 100 2.47 -17.33 -5.48
N GLU A 101 1.18 -17.15 -5.80
CA GLU A 101 0.14 -18.17 -5.60
C GLU A 101 -0.08 -19.04 -6.84
N ASP A 102 0.16 -18.50 -8.02
CA ASP A 102 0.07 -19.20 -9.30
C ASP A 102 1.20 -18.74 -10.24
N TYR A 103 2.31 -19.49 -10.22
CA TYR A 103 3.49 -19.17 -11.02
C TYR A 103 3.27 -19.23 -12.54
N THR A 104 2.10 -19.68 -13.01
CA THR A 104 1.74 -19.60 -14.44
C THR A 104 1.22 -18.22 -14.84
N GLN A 105 0.88 -17.37 -13.87
CA GLN A 105 0.38 -16.02 -14.08
C GLN A 105 1.50 -14.99 -13.91
N ILE A 106 1.49 -13.97 -14.77
CA ILE A 106 2.32 -12.78 -14.63
C ILE A 106 1.41 -11.63 -14.21
N ILE A 107 1.70 -11.00 -13.07
CA ILE A 107 0.94 -9.89 -12.52
C ILE A 107 1.79 -8.62 -12.47
N PRO A 108 1.20 -7.43 -12.64
CA PRO A 108 1.91 -6.19 -12.42
C PRO A 108 2.04 -5.90 -10.92
N GLU A 109 3.24 -5.53 -10.54
CA GLU A 109 3.63 -4.95 -9.25
C GLU A 109 3.80 -3.44 -9.48
N ILE A 110 2.91 -2.65 -8.90
CA ILE A 110 2.85 -1.19 -9.03
C ILE A 110 3.52 -0.59 -7.79
N CYS A 111 4.67 0.04 -7.99
CA CYS A 111 5.45 0.68 -6.92
C CYS A 111 5.06 2.15 -6.80
N LEU A 112 4.75 2.58 -5.57
CA LEU A 112 4.33 3.93 -5.23
C LEU A 112 5.35 4.60 -4.31
N SER A 113 5.69 5.84 -4.61
CA SER A 113 6.56 6.71 -3.79
C SER A 113 6.20 8.18 -4.00
N ASP A 114 6.98 9.10 -3.42
CA ASP A 114 6.89 10.54 -3.63
C ASP A 114 7.81 11.04 -4.78
N LEU A 115 8.51 10.14 -5.48
CA LEU A 115 9.53 10.41 -6.50
C LEU A 115 10.75 11.23 -5.99
N SER A 116 10.89 11.42 -4.68
CA SER A 116 12.03 12.12 -4.08
C SER A 116 13.23 11.17 -4.01
N ASN A 117 14.18 11.31 -4.94
CA ASN A 117 15.50 10.65 -4.83
C ASN A 117 16.37 11.27 -3.74
#